data_AF-J9WKG4-F1
#
_entry.id   AF-J9WKG4-F1
#
_cell.length_a   1.000
_cell.length_b   1.000
_cell.length_c   1.000
_cell.angle_alpha   90.00
_cell.angle_beta   90.00
_cell.angle_gamma   90.00
#
_symmetry.space_group_name_H-M   'P 1'
#
loop_
_entity.id
_entity.type
_entity.pdbx_description
1 polymer ?
#
loop_
_entity_poly.entity_id
_entity_poly.type
_entity_poly.pdbx_seq_one_letter_code
_entity_poly.pdbx_strand_id
1 'polypeptide(L)'
;MINTTCDAEQILAATRDTSPVYYQRYMIDFNNHPNVNQAAIDKAHWFYALSPADRRNYSENFYAPQADPLWLAWPNHMKIFWNNKGVVAKATDICNTYPPGDMSVWNWS
;
A
#
# COMPACT_ATOMS: atom_id res chain seq x y z
N MET A 1 7.52 3.47 8.75
CA MET A 1 6.33 3.69 7.92
C MET A 1 5.81 5.12 7.95
N ILE A 2 5.23 5.60 9.05
CA ILE A 2 4.50 6.89 9.07
C ILE A 2 5.36 8.08 8.61
N ASN A 3 6.64 8.10 9.00
CA ASN A 3 7.57 9.16 8.64
C ASN A 3 8.35 8.88 7.33
N THR A 4 8.00 7.85 6.57
CA THR A 4 8.75 7.53 5.35
C THR A 4 8.60 8.63 4.31
N THR A 5 9.68 8.91 3.57
CA THR A 5 9.68 9.73 2.37
C THR A 5 9.42 8.92 1.10
N CYS A 6 9.37 7.60 1.21
CA CYS A 6 9.11 6.72 0.08
C CYS A 6 7.66 6.82 -0.41
N ASP A 7 7.47 6.61 -1.71
CA ASP A 7 6.16 6.48 -2.33
C ASP A 7 5.59 5.05 -2.26
N ALA A 8 4.41 4.85 -2.86
CA ALA A 8 3.74 3.56 -2.85
C ALA A 8 4.54 2.49 -3.62
N GLU A 9 5.11 2.85 -4.77
CA GLU A 9 5.87 1.96 -5.65
C GLU A 9 7.14 1.47 -4.95
N GLN A 10 7.86 2.36 -4.27
CA GLN A 10 9.03 2.00 -3.47
C GLN A 10 8.68 1.05 -2.33
N ILE A 11 7.55 1.25 -1.66
CA ILE A 11 7.07 0.33 -0.61
C ILE A 11 6.65 -1.01 -1.20
N LEU A 12 5.98 -1.00 -2.36
CA LEU A 12 5.54 -2.21 -3.05
C LEU A 12 6.73 -3.04 -3.53
N ALA A 13 7.73 -2.40 -4.16
CA ALA A 13 8.99 -3.00 -4.57
C ALA A 13 9.77 -3.57 -3.37
N ALA A 14 9.90 -2.79 -2.29
CA ALA A 14 10.56 -3.26 -1.08
C ALA A 14 9.81 -4.44 -0.43
N THR A 15 8.48 -4.47 -0.52
CA THR A 15 7.66 -5.58 -0.02
C THR A 15 7.87 -6.85 -0.85
N ARG A 16 8.01 -6.72 -2.19
CA ARG A 16 8.36 -7.85 -3.08
C ARG A 16 9.62 -8.56 -2.59
N ASP A 17 10.64 -7.81 -2.20
CA ASP A 17 11.95 -8.38 -1.89
C ASP A 17 12.11 -8.75 -0.40
N THR A 18 11.48 -8.01 0.53
CA THR A 18 11.58 -8.29 1.98
C THR A 18 10.50 -9.20 2.53
N SER A 19 9.36 -9.30 1.84
CA SER A 19 8.18 -10.06 2.28
C SER A 19 7.43 -10.66 1.07
N PRO A 20 8.10 -11.47 0.22
CA PRO A 20 7.59 -11.93 -1.07
C PRO A 20 6.24 -12.63 -1.00
N VAL A 21 6.00 -13.43 0.05
CA VAL A 21 4.71 -14.10 0.26
C VAL A 21 3.56 -13.10 0.44
N TYR A 22 3.81 -11.97 1.12
CA TYR A 22 2.79 -10.93 1.30
C TYR A 22 2.60 -10.09 0.04
N TYR A 23 3.68 -9.80 -0.70
CA TYR A 23 3.58 -9.16 -2.00
C TYR A 23 2.76 -10.01 -2.99
N GLN A 24 3.10 -11.29 -3.14
CA GLN A 24 2.38 -12.22 -4.01
C GLN A 24 0.90 -12.29 -3.67
N ARG A 25 0.56 -12.46 -2.38
CA ARG A 25 -0.84 -12.49 -1.93
C ARG A 25 -1.56 -11.18 -2.20
N TYR A 26 -0.88 -10.05 -2.03
CA TYR A 26 -1.44 -8.74 -2.33
C TYR A 26 -1.71 -8.58 -3.82
N MET A 27 -0.75 -8.93 -4.68
CA MET A 27 -0.91 -8.81 -6.14
C MET A 27 -1.93 -9.78 -6.72
N ILE A 28 -2.05 -11.00 -6.16
CA ILE A 28 -3.15 -11.92 -6.51
C ILE A 28 -4.49 -11.31 -6.13
N ASP A 29 -4.62 -10.72 -4.94
CA ASP A 29 -5.85 -10.08 -4.49
C ASP A 29 -6.17 -8.84 -5.36
N PHE A 30 -5.17 -8.01 -5.66
CA PHE A 30 -5.27 -6.88 -6.60
C PHE A 30 -5.80 -7.34 -7.97
N ASN A 31 -5.20 -8.37 -8.57
CA ASN A 31 -5.65 -8.91 -9.86
C ASN A 31 -7.07 -9.51 -9.83
N ASN A 32 -7.54 -9.96 -8.66
CA ASN A 32 -8.92 -10.43 -8.49
C ASN A 32 -9.94 -9.28 -8.36
N HIS A 33 -9.49 -8.03 -8.22
CA HIS A 33 -10.34 -6.84 -8.09
C HIS A 33 -10.10 -5.81 -9.22
N PRO A 34 -10.14 -6.23 -10.50
CA PRO A 34 -9.78 -5.35 -11.63
C PRO A 34 -10.67 -4.10 -11.73
N ASN A 35 -11.91 -4.17 -11.22
CA ASN A 35 -12.85 -3.05 -11.19
C ASN A 35 -12.43 -1.90 -10.26
N VAL A 36 -11.48 -2.12 -9.34
CA VAL A 36 -11.02 -1.10 -8.39
C VAL A 36 -9.50 -0.93 -8.33
N ASN A 37 -8.75 -1.52 -9.28
CA ASN A 37 -7.29 -1.40 -9.32
C ASN A 37 -6.81 0.05 -9.34
N GLN A 38 -7.38 0.88 -10.22
CA GLN A 38 -6.99 2.29 -10.30
C GLN A 38 -7.32 3.03 -9.00
N ALA A 39 -8.49 2.79 -8.42
CA ALA A 39 -8.87 3.40 -7.15
C ALA A 39 -7.95 2.99 -5.99
N ALA A 40 -7.43 1.76 -6.00
CA ALA A 40 -6.44 1.31 -5.02
C ALA A 40 -5.08 1.97 -5.20
N ILE A 41 -4.60 2.12 -6.44
CA ILE A 41 -3.38 2.86 -6.76
C ILE A 41 -3.52 4.31 -6.31
N ASP A 42 -4.60 4.99 -6.72
CA ASP A 42 -4.87 6.38 -6.37
C ASP A 42 -4.96 6.58 -4.85
N LYS A 43 -5.56 5.63 -4.13
CA LYS A 43 -5.63 5.64 -2.66
C LYS A 43 -4.24 5.50 -2.04
N ALA A 44 -3.39 4.62 -2.57
CA ALA A 44 -2.03 4.45 -2.08
C ALA A 44 -1.21 5.73 -2.32
N HIS A 45 -1.28 6.32 -3.52
CA HIS A 45 -0.63 7.60 -3.83
C HIS A 45 -1.12 8.73 -2.92
N TRP A 46 -2.43 8.88 -2.76
CA TRP A 46 -3.02 9.84 -1.83
C TRP A 46 -2.49 9.65 -0.41
N PHE A 47 -2.46 8.41 0.09
CA PHE A 47 -1.96 8.11 1.43
C PHE A 47 -0.51 8.54 1.63
N TYR A 48 0.38 8.27 0.68
CA TYR A 48 1.78 8.68 0.78
C TYR A 48 2.00 10.19 0.52
N ALA A 49 1.05 10.88 -0.11
CA ALA A 49 1.06 12.34 -0.23
C ALA A 49 0.67 13.08 1.07
N LEU A 50 0.00 12.40 2.01
CA LEU A 50 -0.38 12.99 3.31
C LEU A 50 0.84 13.32 4.19
N SER A 51 0.65 14.27 5.11
CA SER A 51 1.63 14.52 6.18
C SER A 51 1.75 13.29 7.10
N PRO A 52 2.88 13.10 7.81
CA PRO A 52 3.02 12.00 8.77
C PRO A 52 1.91 11.98 9.85
N ALA A 53 1.45 13.15 10.31
CA ALA A 53 0.35 13.24 11.26
C ALA A 53 -0.97 12.72 10.66
N ASP A 54 -1.27 13.10 9.41
CA ASP A 54 -2.49 12.69 8.72
C ASP A 54 -2.46 11.20 8.35
N ARG A 55 -1.31 10.66 7.93
CA ARG A 55 -1.14 9.20 7.71
C ARG A 55 -1.42 8.41 8.98
N ARG A 56 -0.91 8.88 10.12
CA ARG A 56 -1.17 8.26 11.42
C ARG A 56 -2.66 8.26 11.72
N ASN A 57 -3.27 9.44 11.68
CA ASN A 57 -4.69 9.61 11.96
C ASN A 57 -5.56 8.72 11.05
N TYR A 58 -5.26 8.67 9.75
CA TYR A 58 -5.97 7.81 8.81
C TYR A 58 -5.79 6.32 9.14
N SER A 59 -4.56 5.87 9.38
CA SER A 59 -4.27 4.46 9.68
C SER A 59 -4.89 3.98 10.99
N GLU A 60 -5.01 4.86 11.99
CA GLU A 60 -5.62 4.56 13.30
C GLU A 60 -7.15 4.55 13.22
N ASN A 61 -7.75 5.31 12.31
CA ASN A 61 -9.20 5.44 12.15
C ASN A 61 -9.77 4.75 10.89
N PHE A 62 -8.98 3.94 10.18
CA PHE A 62 -9.41 3.31 8.93
C PHE A 62 -10.67 2.45 9.05
N TYR A 63 -10.90 1.87 10.22
CA TYR A 63 -12.06 1.02 10.51
C TYR A 63 -13.26 1.78 11.09
N ALA A 64 -13.21 3.11 11.14
CA ALA A 64 -14.37 3.93 11.52
C ALA A 64 -15.48 3.79 10.45
N PRO A 65 -16.77 3.80 10.84
CA PRO A 65 -17.85 3.29 10.02
C PRO A 65 -18.17 4.27 8.88
N GLN A 66 -17.59 4.09 7.70
CA GLN A 66 -17.82 4.97 6.56
C GLN A 66 -17.91 4.18 5.26
N ALA A 67 -18.94 4.49 4.50
CA ALA A 67 -19.25 3.99 3.17
C ALA A 67 -18.16 4.38 2.14
N ASP A 68 -16.92 3.92 2.30
CA ASP A 68 -15.89 3.98 1.26
C ASP A 68 -16.17 2.84 0.26
N PRO A 69 -16.57 3.14 -0.99
CA PRO A 69 -16.84 2.11 -1.98
C PRO A 69 -15.63 1.21 -2.26
N LEU A 70 -14.40 1.73 -2.12
CA LEU A 70 -13.17 0.95 -2.29
C LEU A 70 -13.00 -0.04 -1.14
N TRP A 71 -13.30 0.37 0.10
CA TRP A 71 -13.25 -0.54 1.24
C TRP A 71 -14.27 -1.66 1.10
N LEU A 72 -15.49 -1.35 0.67
CA LEU A 72 -16.54 -2.35 0.44
C LEU A 72 -16.18 -3.31 -0.70
N ALA A 73 -15.57 -2.81 -1.77
CA ALA A 73 -15.15 -3.62 -2.91
C ALA A 73 -13.91 -4.47 -2.60
N TRP A 74 -12.95 -3.93 -1.83
CA TRP A 74 -11.71 -4.62 -1.50
C TRP A 74 -11.16 -4.18 -0.14
N PRO A 75 -11.55 -4.81 0.99
CA PRO A 75 -11.12 -4.40 2.32
C PRO A 75 -9.60 -4.50 2.57
N ASN A 76 -8.88 -5.33 1.78
CA ASN A 76 -7.44 -5.54 1.90
C ASN A 76 -6.59 -4.55 1.07
N HIS A 77 -7.17 -3.58 0.37
CA HIS A 77 -6.44 -2.70 -0.56
C HIS A 77 -5.22 -1.96 0.04
N MET A 78 -5.22 -1.71 1.37
CA MET A 78 -4.09 -1.08 2.08
C MET A 78 -3.21 -2.04 2.91
N LYS A 79 -3.35 -3.36 2.75
CA LYS A 79 -2.77 -4.37 3.66
C LYS A 79 -1.25 -4.28 3.82
N ILE A 80 -0.53 -4.05 2.71
CA ILE A 80 0.93 -4.00 2.67
C ILE A 80 1.51 -2.60 2.93
N PHE A 81 0.67 -1.56 2.97
CA PHE A 81 1.12 -0.17 3.12
C PHE A 81 1.16 0.29 4.57
N TRP A 82 0.23 -0.16 5.41
CA TRP A 82 0.24 0.19 6.85
C TRP A 82 -0.50 -0.81 7.77
N ASN A 83 -1.36 -1.67 7.23
CA ASN A 83 -2.17 -2.61 8.01
C ASN A 83 -1.33 -3.76 8.63
N ASN A 84 -0.35 -4.31 7.90
CA ASN A 84 0.56 -5.33 8.40
C ASN A 84 1.88 -4.72 8.92
N LYS A 85 1.89 -4.30 10.19
CA LYS A 85 3.00 -3.55 10.81
C LYS A 85 4.39 -4.19 10.58
N GLY A 86 4.51 -5.52 10.62
CA GLY A 86 5.80 -6.22 10.44
C GLY A 86 6.31 -6.20 9.00
N VAL A 87 5.43 -6.39 8.01
CA VAL A 87 5.77 -6.29 6.58
C VAL A 87 6.19 -4.88 6.24
N VAL A 88 5.38 -3.93 6.69
CA VAL A 88 5.55 -2.52 6.41
C VAL A 88 6.84 -1.96 7.02
N ALA A 89 7.21 -2.39 8.23
CA ALA A 89 8.47 -2.01 8.86
C ALA A 89 9.67 -2.42 8.00
N LYS A 90 9.75 -3.70 7.62
CA LYS A 90 10.82 -4.23 6.76
C LYS A 90 10.90 -3.50 5.42
N ALA A 91 9.76 -3.24 4.78
CA ALA A 91 9.71 -2.51 3.52
C ALA A 91 10.20 -1.06 3.70
N THR A 92 9.78 -0.37 4.77
CA THR A 92 10.21 1.02 5.02
C THR A 92 11.71 1.11 5.26
N ASP A 93 12.33 0.12 5.90
CA ASP A 93 13.77 0.15 6.22
C ASP A 93 14.66 0.23 4.96
N ILE A 94 14.17 -0.25 3.82
CA ILE A 94 14.94 -0.31 2.57
C ILE A 94 14.28 0.41 1.38
N CYS A 95 13.10 1.00 1.51
CA CYS A 95 12.34 1.50 0.36
C CYS A 95 13.07 2.57 -0.47
N ASN A 96 13.96 3.35 0.14
CA ASN A 96 14.77 4.35 -0.56
C ASN A 96 15.80 3.76 -1.54
N THR A 97 16.01 2.43 -1.56
CA THR A 97 16.88 1.77 -2.55
C THR A 97 16.18 1.46 -3.87
N TYR A 98 14.86 1.68 -3.95
CA TYR A 98 14.06 1.45 -5.15
C TYR A 98 13.75 2.77 -5.85
N PRO A 99 13.59 2.76 -7.19
CA PRO A 99 13.22 3.96 -7.93
C PRO A 99 11.81 4.44 -7.52
N PRO A 100 11.62 5.73 -7.26
CA PRO A 100 10.28 6.30 -7.06
C PRO A 100 9.47 6.27 -8.35
N GLY A 101 8.15 6.10 -8.24
CA GLY A 101 7.20 6.15 -9.34
C GLY A 101 7.28 5.00 -10.35
N ASP A 102 7.97 3.90 -10.02
CA ASP A 102 8.04 2.73 -10.89
C ASP A 102 6.69 1.98 -10.93
N MET A 103 5.79 2.44 -11.80
CA MET A 103 4.47 1.84 -11.95
C MET A 103 4.49 0.38 -12.42
N SER A 104 5.63 -0.14 -12.89
CA SER A 104 5.72 -1.54 -13.34
C SER A 104 5.50 -2.53 -12.19
N VAL A 105 5.70 -2.12 -10.93
CA VAL A 105 5.52 -2.98 -9.75
C VAL A 105 4.07 -3.38 -9.47
N TRP A 106 3.10 -2.69 -10.10
CA TRP A 106 1.67 -3.04 -10.09
C TRP A 106 1.28 -4.04 -11.17
N ASN A 107 2.14 -4.28 -12.16
CA ASN A 107 1.85 -5.24 -13.23
C ASN A 107 2.26 -6.65 -12.78
N TRP A 108 1.28 -7.40 -12.26
CA TRP A 108 1.45 -8.81 -11.94
C TRP A 108 0.89 -9.67 -13.09
N SER A 109 1.78 -10.21 -13.92
CA SER A 109 1.46 -11.15 -15.00
C SER A 109 2.02 -12.54 -14.69
#